data_AF-F3GN27-F1
#
_entry.id   AF-F3GN27-F1
#
_cell.length_a   1.000
_cell.length_b   1.000
_cell.length_c   1.000
_cell.angle_alpha   90.00
_cell.angle_beta   90.00
_cell.angle_gamma   90.00
#
_symmetry.space_group_name_H-M   'P 1'
#
loop_
_entity.id
_entity.type
_entity.pdbx_description
1 polymer ?
#
loop_
_entity_poly.entity_id
_entity_poly.type
_entity_poly.pdbx_seq_one_letter_code
_entity_poly.pdbx_strand_id
1 'polypeptide(L)'
;AVAALAYGTESVPKVDKVVGPGNIYVATAKRHVFGQVGIDMIAGPSEILVVCDGQTDPDWIAMDLFSQAEHDEDAQAILVSPDAEFLDKVAASITRL
;
A
#
# COMPACT_ATOMS: atom_id res chain seq x y z
N ALA A 1 -17.70 2.84 -10.42
CA ALA A 1 -16.89 2.12 -11.42
C ALA A 1 -17.03 0.60 -11.30
N VAL A 2 -16.61 -0.01 -10.18
CA VAL A 2 -16.59 -1.50 -10.01
C VAL A 2 -17.94 -2.16 -10.30
N ALA A 3 -19.05 -1.63 -9.77
CA ALA A 3 -20.38 -2.18 -10.03
C ALA A 3 -20.77 -2.13 -11.53
N ALA A 4 -20.47 -1.04 -12.23
CA ALA A 4 -20.76 -0.93 -13.65
C ALA A 4 -20.00 -1.97 -14.48
N LEU A 5 -18.74 -2.26 -14.12
CA LEU A 5 -17.96 -3.33 -14.75
C LEU A 5 -18.50 -4.73 -14.38
N ALA A 6 -18.97 -4.93 -13.15
CA ALA A 6 -19.45 -6.22 -12.67
C ALA A 6 -20.85 -6.61 -13.20
N TYR A 7 -21.74 -5.62 -13.38
CA TYR A 7 -23.14 -5.86 -13.75
C TYR A 7 -23.48 -5.38 -15.16
N GLY A 8 -22.67 -4.49 -15.74
CA GLY A 8 -22.97 -3.80 -17.00
C GLY A 8 -23.94 -2.63 -16.81
N THR A 9 -23.88 -1.67 -17.74
CA THR A 9 -24.87 -0.58 -17.93
C THR A 9 -25.12 -0.38 -19.42
N GLU A 10 -25.96 0.57 -19.80
CA GLU A 10 -26.21 0.93 -21.22
C GLU A 10 -24.95 1.38 -21.96
N SER A 11 -23.94 1.90 -21.23
CA SER A 11 -22.70 2.42 -21.80
C SER A 11 -21.45 1.62 -21.40
N VAL A 12 -21.51 0.86 -20.31
CA VAL A 12 -20.37 0.08 -19.82
C VAL A 12 -20.67 -1.40 -19.97
N PRO A 13 -19.98 -2.13 -20.88
CA PRO A 13 -20.19 -3.56 -21.00
C PRO A 13 -19.72 -4.27 -19.74
N LYS A 14 -20.44 -5.33 -19.38
CA LYS A 14 -20.04 -6.24 -18.31
C LYS A 14 -18.72 -6.93 -18.68
N VAL A 15 -17.83 -7.07 -17.70
CA VAL A 15 -16.56 -7.81 -17.84
C VAL A 15 -16.56 -9.08 -17.00
N ASP A 16 -15.66 -10.01 -17.29
CA ASP A 16 -15.52 -11.25 -16.53
C ASP A 16 -14.56 -11.13 -15.33
N LYS A 17 -13.67 -10.14 -15.34
CA LYS A 17 -12.70 -9.90 -14.25
C LYS A 17 -12.40 -8.41 -14.08
N VAL A 18 -12.35 -7.96 -12.82
CA VAL A 18 -11.93 -6.60 -12.44
C VAL A 18 -10.59 -6.68 -11.71
N VAL A 19 -9.58 -5.99 -12.24
CA VAL A 19 -8.21 -5.97 -11.69
C VAL A 19 -7.79 -4.54 -11.33
N GLY A 20 -6.77 -4.44 -10.49
CA GLY A 20 -6.19 -3.17 -10.06
C GLY A 20 -6.53 -2.84 -8.60
N PRO A 21 -5.56 -2.28 -7.85
CA PRO A 21 -5.81 -1.79 -6.51
C PRO A 21 -6.64 -0.50 -6.55
N GLY A 22 -7.17 -0.12 -5.41
CA GLY A 22 -7.83 1.16 -5.20
C GLY A 22 -8.10 1.34 -3.72
N ASN A 23 -8.62 2.53 -3.38
CA ASN A 23 -8.96 2.85 -1.99
C ASN A 23 -9.99 1.88 -1.38
N ILE A 24 -10.29 2.08 -0.11
CA ILE A 24 -11.20 1.21 0.67
C ILE A 24 -12.56 0.98 0.00
N TYR A 25 -13.10 1.96 -0.75
CA TYR A 25 -14.36 1.82 -1.47
C TYR A 25 -14.23 0.85 -2.65
N VAL A 26 -13.13 0.91 -3.40
CA VAL A 26 -12.85 -0.02 -4.51
C VAL A 26 -12.64 -1.43 -3.97
N ALA A 27 -11.84 -1.58 -2.91
CA ALA A 27 -11.61 -2.87 -2.26
C ALA A 27 -12.91 -3.50 -1.73
N THR A 28 -13.74 -2.70 -1.05
CA THR A 28 -15.05 -3.13 -0.53
C THR A 28 -16.02 -3.49 -1.67
N ALA A 29 -16.08 -2.67 -2.73
CA ALA A 29 -16.92 -2.98 -3.89
C ALA A 29 -16.48 -4.27 -4.59
N LYS A 30 -15.17 -4.49 -4.78
CA LYS A 30 -14.61 -5.74 -5.35
C LYS A 30 -15.00 -6.95 -4.50
N ARG A 31 -14.96 -6.82 -3.17
CA ARG A 31 -15.41 -7.87 -2.24
C ARG A 31 -16.89 -8.21 -2.44
N HIS A 32 -17.75 -7.21 -2.60
CA HIS A 32 -19.19 -7.44 -2.78
C HIS A 32 -19.55 -8.07 -4.13
N VAL A 33 -18.78 -7.80 -5.18
CA VAL A 33 -19.05 -8.36 -6.53
C VAL A 33 -18.29 -9.66 -6.81
N PHE A 34 -17.49 -10.15 -5.86
CA PHE A 34 -16.80 -11.42 -5.99
C PHE A 34 -17.79 -12.58 -6.20
N GLY A 35 -17.51 -13.44 -7.19
CA GLY A 35 -18.40 -14.51 -7.62
C GLY A 35 -19.35 -14.11 -8.75
N GLN A 36 -19.73 -12.82 -8.84
CA GLN A 36 -20.37 -12.29 -10.05
C GLN A 36 -19.34 -12.04 -11.15
N VAL A 37 -18.16 -11.55 -10.76
CA VAL A 37 -16.96 -11.42 -11.61
C VAL A 37 -15.76 -11.94 -10.84
N GLY A 38 -14.71 -12.31 -11.58
CA GLY A 38 -13.40 -12.55 -10.99
C GLY A 38 -12.82 -11.25 -10.42
N ILE A 39 -12.10 -11.37 -9.31
CA ILE A 39 -11.21 -10.32 -8.79
C ILE A 39 -9.81 -10.91 -8.66
N ASP A 40 -8.78 -10.06 -8.69
CA ASP A 40 -7.39 -10.41 -8.40
C ASP A 40 -7.17 -10.64 -6.90
N MET A 41 -7.34 -9.60 -6.09
CA MET A 41 -7.22 -9.60 -4.64
C MET A 41 -8.01 -8.42 -4.04
N ILE A 42 -8.31 -8.51 -2.75
CA ILE A 42 -8.81 -7.37 -1.97
C ILE A 42 -7.57 -6.66 -1.41
N ALA A 43 -7.32 -5.44 -1.88
CA ALA A 43 -6.20 -4.65 -1.40
C ALA A 43 -6.42 -4.27 0.07
N GLY A 44 -5.40 -4.45 0.89
CA GLY A 44 -5.28 -3.84 2.22
C GLY A 44 -4.40 -2.60 2.16
N PRO A 45 -4.14 -1.95 3.32
CA PRO A 45 -3.17 -0.87 3.39
C PRO A 45 -1.81 -1.34 2.88
N SER A 46 -1.09 -0.45 2.22
CA SER A 46 0.21 -0.77 1.66
C SER A 46 1.28 -0.74 2.75
N GLU A 47 2.23 -1.67 2.71
CA GLU A 47 3.30 -1.80 3.72
C GLU A 47 4.71 -1.84 3.10
N ILE A 48 5.70 -1.34 3.85
CA ILE A 48 7.13 -1.60 3.63
C ILE A 48 7.77 -2.07 4.94
N LEU A 49 8.61 -3.08 4.85
CA LEU A 49 9.51 -3.51 5.92
C LEU A 49 10.95 -3.44 5.42
N VAL A 50 11.74 -2.56 6.00
CA VAL A 50 13.17 -2.42 5.73
C VAL A 50 13.94 -3.13 6.84
N VAL A 51 14.84 -4.04 6.46
CA VAL A 51 15.78 -4.69 7.38
C VAL A 51 17.18 -4.16 7.07
N CYS A 52 17.81 -3.47 8.03
CA CYS A 52 19.11 -2.83 7.84
C CYS A 52 20.07 -3.18 8.98
N ASP A 53 21.32 -3.47 8.64
CA ASP A 53 22.38 -3.81 9.60
C ASP A 53 23.09 -2.59 10.22
N GLY A 54 22.65 -1.38 9.87
CA GLY A 54 23.18 -0.11 10.36
C GLY A 54 24.29 0.51 9.53
N GLN A 55 24.66 -0.10 8.39
CA GLN A 55 25.73 0.40 7.52
C GLN A 55 25.26 1.36 6.43
N THR A 56 23.95 1.47 6.20
CA THR A 56 23.36 2.38 5.21
C THR A 56 23.25 3.81 5.76
N ASP A 57 23.25 4.82 4.89
CA ASP A 57 22.96 6.20 5.31
C ASP A 57 21.56 6.28 5.95
N PRO A 58 21.43 6.78 7.20
CA PRO A 58 20.13 6.94 7.86
C PRO A 58 19.14 7.81 7.07
N ASP A 59 19.61 8.78 6.30
CA ASP A 59 18.75 9.65 5.49
C ASP A 59 18.11 8.89 4.34
N TRP A 60 18.81 7.90 3.78
CA TRP A 60 18.25 7.07 2.70
C TRP A 60 17.18 6.14 3.25
N ILE A 61 17.39 5.56 4.44
CA ILE A 61 16.36 4.75 5.10
C ILE A 61 15.14 5.61 5.44
N ALA A 62 15.33 6.84 5.92
CA ALA A 62 14.23 7.76 6.16
C ALA A 62 13.42 8.05 4.89
N MET A 63 14.11 8.27 3.75
CA MET A 63 13.45 8.47 2.45
C MET A 63 12.70 7.22 1.97
N ASP A 64 13.25 6.02 2.15
CA ASP A 64 12.55 4.77 1.83
C ASP A 64 11.27 4.62 2.66
N LEU A 65 11.33 4.92 3.96
CA LEU A 65 10.15 4.88 4.83
C LEU A 65 9.10 5.93 4.43
N PHE A 66 9.54 7.14 4.06
CA PHE A 66 8.63 8.18 3.55
C PHE A 66 7.98 7.82 2.22
N SER A 67 8.71 7.19 1.31
CA SER A 67 8.17 6.75 0.02
C SER A 67 6.95 5.84 0.17
N GLN A 68 6.90 5.07 1.28
CA GLN A 68 5.74 4.27 1.61
C GLN A 68 4.68 5.07 2.38
N ALA A 69 5.09 5.84 3.38
CA ALA A 69 4.19 6.58 4.25
C ALA A 69 3.40 7.68 3.51
N GLU A 70 3.89 8.19 2.38
CA GLU A 70 3.18 9.19 1.56
C GLU A 70 2.02 8.61 0.75
N HIS A 71 1.95 7.29 0.60
CA HIS A 71 1.04 6.64 -0.34
C HIS A 71 -0.42 6.63 0.13
N ASP A 72 -0.65 6.43 1.43
CA ASP A 72 -1.98 6.39 2.06
C ASP A 72 -1.86 6.66 3.57
N GLU A 73 -2.91 7.19 4.21
CA GLU A 73 -2.92 7.48 5.65
C GLU A 73 -2.84 6.21 6.51
N ASP A 74 -3.32 5.08 5.99
CA ASP A 74 -3.23 3.77 6.63
C ASP A 74 -1.94 3.01 6.25
N ALA A 75 -1.06 3.60 5.43
CA ALA A 75 0.18 2.94 5.01
C ALA A 75 1.13 2.68 6.19
N GLN A 76 1.82 1.54 6.14
CA GLN A 76 2.70 1.12 7.22
C GLN A 76 4.16 1.06 6.76
N ALA A 77 5.04 1.82 7.42
CA ALA A 77 6.48 1.78 7.20
C ALA A 77 7.19 1.28 8.45
N ILE A 78 7.94 0.18 8.32
CA ILE A 78 8.59 -0.51 9.44
C ILE A 78 10.09 -0.62 9.15
N LEU A 79 10.90 -0.24 10.13
CA LEU A 79 12.34 -0.48 10.13
C LEU A 79 12.70 -1.50 11.22
N VAL A 80 13.50 -2.50 10.84
CA VAL A 80 14.09 -3.47 11.75
C VAL A 80 15.60 -3.41 11.61
N SER A 81 16.29 -3.23 12.74
CA SER A 81 17.75 -3.25 12.80
C SER A 81 18.21 -3.86 14.13
N PRO A 82 19.33 -4.61 14.14
CA PRO A 82 19.96 -5.02 15.39
C PRO A 82 20.75 -3.88 16.06
N ASP A 83 20.98 -2.76 15.38
CA ASP A 83 21.71 -1.61 15.88
C ASP A 83 20.74 -0.53 16.40
N ALA A 84 20.68 -0.39 17.73
CA ALA A 84 19.80 0.58 18.37
C ALA A 84 20.22 2.03 18.09
N GLU A 85 21.53 2.32 18.03
CA GLU A 85 22.00 3.67 17.72
C GLU A 85 21.66 4.05 16.28
N PHE A 86 21.66 3.08 15.37
CA PHE A 86 21.20 3.29 14.01
C PHE A 86 19.72 3.65 13.93
N LEU A 87 18.87 2.95 14.69
CA LEU A 87 17.43 3.27 14.78
C LEU A 87 17.21 4.72 15.26
N ASP A 88 17.95 5.16 16.27
CA ASP A 88 17.89 6.53 16.78
C ASP A 88 18.32 7.55 15.71
N LYS A 89 19.36 7.24 14.92
CA LYS A 89 19.79 8.09 13.81
C LYS A 89 18.71 8.22 12.73
N VAL A 90 18.06 7.11 12.35
CA VAL A 90 16.97 7.16 11.36
C VAL A 90 15.77 7.96 11.90
N ALA A 91 15.40 7.78 13.18
CA ALA A 91 14.34 8.56 13.81
C ALA A 91 14.65 10.07 13.84
N ALA A 92 15.91 10.42 14.11
CA ALA A 92 16.36 11.80 14.04
C ALA A 92 16.32 12.36 12.60
N SER A 93 16.72 11.56 11.59
CA SER A 93 16.60 11.93 10.18
C SER A 93 15.15 12.16 9.77
N ILE A 94 14.23 11.28 10.15
CA ILE A 94 12.78 11.44 9.91
C ILE A 94 12.24 12.74 10.51
N THR A 95 12.67 13.12 11.71
CA THR A 95 12.16 14.35 12.36
C THR A 95 12.71 15.62 11.70
N ARG A 96 13.88 15.53 11.10
CA ARG A 96 14.59 16.67 10.50
C ARG A 96 14.14 16.97 9.07
N LEU A 97 13.78 15.94 8.32
CA LEU A 97 13.41 15.99 6.90
C LEU A 97 11.92 16.33 6.72
#